data_AF-A0A257S3D3-F1
#
_entry.id   AF-A0A257S3D3-F1
#
_cell.length_a   1.000
_cell.length_b   1.000
_cell.length_c   1.000
_cell.angle_alpha   90.00
_cell.angle_beta   90.00
_cell.angle_gamma   90.00
#
_symmetry.space_group_name_H-M   'P 1'
#
loop_
_entity.id
_entity.type
_entity.pdbx_description
1 polymer ?
#
loop_
_entity_poly.entity_id
_entity_poly.type
_entity_poly.pdbx_seq_one_letter_code
_entity_poly.pdbx_strand_id
1 'polypeptide(L)'
;MIFGAAPLAADLAGAILAHSLKTRDRVIHKGAVLDDALIAALRAAGHTEVTVARLEPGDVPEEDAARRLGAHFAGPGLRVAAPVHGRVNVFSETHGLFRLDAAAIAALNGLDEAIALGTLPDATQVAPGDMLATLKIVPFAVSGAVMARAASLLGQGAPLRIEAFRPLRTGLVLSRLPQLKDAAIRNT
;
A
#
# COMPACT_ATOMS: atom_id res chain seq x y z
N MET A 1 5.45 -3.17 -19.17
CA MET A 1 5.16 -4.60 -18.99
C MET A 1 4.12 -5.05 -20.01
N ILE A 2 4.19 -6.32 -20.43
CA ILE A 2 3.17 -6.94 -21.30
C ILE A 2 2.34 -7.91 -20.45
N PHE A 3 1.05 -7.64 -20.31
CA PHE A 3 0.09 -8.49 -19.59
C PHE A 3 -0.87 -9.16 -20.57
N GLY A 4 -1.01 -10.49 -20.49
CA GLY A 4 -1.98 -11.20 -21.32
C GLY A 4 -1.77 -12.70 -21.38
N ALA A 5 -2.61 -13.37 -22.16
CA ALA A 5 -2.47 -14.76 -22.51
C ALA A 5 -1.19 -15.00 -23.31
N ALA A 6 -0.47 -16.08 -22.99
CA ALA A 6 0.67 -16.54 -23.75
C ALA A 6 0.64 -18.07 -23.88
N PRO A 7 0.91 -18.61 -25.09
CA PRO A 7 1.01 -20.05 -25.28
C PRO A 7 2.22 -20.57 -24.50
N LEU A 8 2.04 -21.70 -23.80
CA LEU A 8 3.13 -22.36 -23.09
C LEU A 8 4.21 -22.90 -24.04
N ALA A 9 3.99 -22.90 -25.36
CA ALA A 9 5.00 -23.23 -26.37
C ALA A 9 6.03 -22.11 -26.58
N ALA A 10 5.72 -20.87 -26.17
CA ALA A 10 6.67 -19.75 -26.21
C ALA A 10 7.69 -19.83 -25.05
N ASP A 11 8.74 -19.02 -25.15
CA ASP A 11 9.65 -18.77 -24.03
C ASP A 11 8.98 -17.84 -23.02
N LEU A 12 8.72 -18.37 -21.82
CA LEU A 12 8.07 -17.68 -20.71
C LEU A 12 8.96 -17.63 -19.46
N ALA A 13 10.24 -17.96 -19.59
CA ALA A 13 11.17 -17.87 -18.47
C ALA A 13 11.21 -16.43 -17.93
N GLY A 14 11.05 -16.28 -16.61
CA GLY A 14 10.98 -14.97 -15.94
C GLY A 14 9.62 -14.28 -15.99
N ALA A 15 8.63 -14.80 -16.72
CA ALA A 15 7.28 -14.25 -16.72
C ALA A 15 6.56 -14.53 -15.39
N ILE A 16 5.67 -13.64 -14.96
CA ILE A 16 4.95 -13.73 -13.70
C ILE A 16 3.54 -14.25 -13.94
N LEU A 17 3.13 -15.31 -13.25
CA LEU A 17 1.81 -15.91 -13.43
C LEU A 17 0.70 -15.02 -12.84
N ALA A 18 -0.31 -14.68 -13.65
CA ALA A 18 -1.38 -13.77 -13.21
C ALA A 18 -2.40 -14.43 -12.26
N HIS A 19 -2.63 -15.74 -12.40
CA HIS A 19 -3.63 -16.50 -11.64
C HIS A 19 -3.04 -17.78 -11.07
N SER A 20 -3.51 -18.21 -9.91
CA SER A 20 -3.08 -19.48 -9.36
C SER A 20 -3.58 -20.63 -10.24
N LEU A 21 -2.69 -21.55 -10.59
CA LEU A 21 -3.02 -22.72 -11.41
C LEU A 21 -2.74 -24.00 -10.64
N LYS A 22 -3.63 -24.99 -10.80
CA LYS A 22 -3.41 -26.33 -10.26
C LYS A 22 -2.69 -27.17 -11.31
N THR A 23 -1.66 -27.88 -10.86
CA THR A 23 -1.08 -29.01 -11.59
C THR A 23 -1.51 -30.31 -10.89
N ARG A 24 -1.07 -31.47 -11.39
CA ARG A 24 -1.39 -32.76 -10.75
C ARG A 24 -0.87 -32.85 -9.30
N ASP A 25 0.30 -32.26 -9.04
CA ASP A 25 1.03 -32.51 -7.80
C ASP A 25 1.07 -31.29 -6.87
N ARG A 26 0.73 -30.09 -7.36
CA ARG A 26 0.83 -28.85 -6.58
C ARG A 26 -0.08 -27.73 -7.08
N VAL A 27 -0.21 -26.68 -6.27
CA VAL A 27 -0.77 -25.38 -6.68
C VAL A 27 0.40 -24.43 -6.95
N ILE A 28 0.42 -23.82 -8.14
CA ILE A 28 1.32 -22.72 -8.47
C ILE A 28 0.54 -21.44 -8.18
N HIS A 29 1.00 -20.65 -7.22
CA HIS A 29 0.29 -19.44 -6.79
C HIS A 29 0.48 -18.29 -7.78
N LYS A 30 -0.53 -17.40 -7.87
CA LYS A 30 -0.38 -16.11 -8.58
C LYS A 30 0.85 -15.34 -8.06
N GLY A 31 1.53 -14.64 -8.95
CA GLY A 31 2.78 -13.95 -8.65
C GLY A 31 4.03 -14.83 -8.74
N ALA A 32 3.90 -16.13 -8.98
CA ALA A 32 5.06 -17.00 -9.21
C ALA A 32 5.80 -16.60 -10.49
N VAL A 33 7.12 -16.44 -10.39
CA VAL A 33 8.02 -16.27 -11.53
C VAL A 33 8.21 -17.64 -12.18
N LEU A 34 7.93 -17.75 -13.47
CA LEU A 34 8.01 -18.99 -14.22
C LEU A 34 9.48 -19.32 -14.52
N ASP A 35 9.92 -20.49 -14.07
CA ASP A 35 11.13 -21.15 -14.50
C ASP A 35 10.80 -22.35 -15.40
N ASP A 36 11.81 -23.00 -15.97
CA ASP A 36 11.63 -24.15 -16.85
C ASP A 36 10.87 -25.30 -16.18
N ALA A 37 11.07 -25.48 -14.86
CA ALA A 37 10.42 -26.55 -14.10
C ALA A 37 8.92 -26.30 -13.94
N LEU A 38 8.52 -25.07 -13.63
CA LEU A 38 7.11 -24.66 -13.54
C LEU A 38 6.43 -24.71 -14.90
N ILE A 39 7.11 -24.27 -15.97
CA ILE A 39 6.60 -24.36 -17.34
C ILE A 39 6.36 -25.82 -17.73
N ALA A 40 7.31 -26.72 -17.45
CA ALA A 40 7.16 -28.15 -17.70
C ALA A 40 6.01 -28.76 -16.89
N ALA A 41 5.86 -28.40 -15.61
CA ALA A 41 4.77 -28.86 -14.76
C ALA A 41 3.39 -28.42 -15.27
N LEU A 42 3.28 -27.17 -15.76
CA LEU A 42 2.06 -26.65 -16.37
C LEU A 42 1.70 -27.40 -17.66
N ARG A 43 2.68 -27.65 -18.54
CA ARG A 43 2.49 -28.46 -19.76
C ARG A 43 2.04 -29.89 -19.42
N ALA A 44 2.69 -30.53 -18.45
CA ALA A 44 2.35 -31.90 -18.01
C ALA A 44 0.95 -32.00 -17.38
N ALA A 45 0.45 -30.90 -16.81
CA ALA A 45 -0.91 -30.80 -16.31
C ALA A 45 -1.97 -30.54 -17.40
N GLY A 46 -1.55 -30.40 -18.66
CA GLY A 46 -2.44 -30.22 -19.82
C GLY A 46 -2.78 -28.76 -20.14
N HIS A 47 -2.13 -27.79 -19.49
CA HIS A 47 -2.28 -26.38 -19.88
C HIS A 47 -1.56 -26.13 -21.21
N THR A 48 -2.20 -25.40 -22.12
CA THR A 48 -1.62 -24.97 -23.40
C THR A 48 -1.29 -23.49 -23.44
N GLU A 49 -1.93 -22.71 -22.57
CA GLU A 49 -1.89 -21.25 -22.46
C GLU A 49 -1.92 -20.85 -20.99
N VAL A 50 -1.25 -19.75 -20.66
CA VAL A 50 -1.33 -19.12 -19.34
C VAL A 50 -1.40 -17.60 -19.47
N THR A 51 -2.09 -16.94 -18.55
CA THR A 51 -2.04 -15.48 -18.43
C THR A 51 -0.84 -15.08 -17.59
N VAL A 52 0.03 -14.27 -18.17
CA VAL A 52 1.29 -13.83 -17.54
C VAL A 52 1.50 -12.33 -17.67
N ALA A 53 2.33 -11.79 -16.77
CA ALA A 53 2.98 -10.50 -16.93
C ALA A 53 4.45 -10.71 -17.29
N ARG A 54 4.90 -10.10 -18.39
CA ARG A 54 6.31 -10.05 -18.76
C ARG A 54 6.84 -8.64 -18.53
N LEU A 55 7.83 -8.52 -17.68
CA LEU A 55 8.50 -7.24 -17.45
C LEU A 55 9.32 -6.89 -18.69
N GLU A 56 9.28 -5.62 -19.05
CA GLU A 56 10.07 -5.05 -20.13
C GLU A 56 11.30 -4.32 -19.56
N PRO A 57 12.36 -4.13 -20.37
CA PRO A 57 13.47 -3.29 -19.96
C PRO A 57 13.00 -1.91 -19.49
N GLY A 58 13.35 -1.55 -18.26
CA GLY A 58 12.94 -0.28 -17.64
C GLY A 58 11.69 -0.36 -16.77
N ASP A 59 10.99 -1.49 -16.71
CA ASP A 59 9.96 -1.72 -15.69
C ASP A 59 10.58 -1.90 -14.31
N VAL A 60 9.88 -1.41 -13.29
CA VAL A 60 10.22 -1.57 -11.88
C VAL A 60 9.23 -2.56 -11.24
N PRO A 61 9.70 -3.69 -10.66
CA PRO A 61 8.84 -4.66 -9.99
C PRO A 61 8.00 -4.03 -8.87
N GLU A 62 6.78 -4.54 -8.65
CA GLU A 62 5.80 -3.93 -7.75
C GLU A 62 6.32 -3.70 -6.33
N GLU A 63 7.11 -4.62 -5.80
CA GLU A 63 7.61 -4.52 -4.42
C GLU A 63 8.69 -3.45 -4.30
N ASP A 64 9.56 -3.32 -5.30
CA ASP A 64 10.57 -2.27 -5.37
C ASP A 64 9.93 -0.90 -5.59
N ALA A 65 8.93 -0.82 -6.47
CA ALA A 65 8.18 0.40 -6.71
C ALA A 65 7.45 0.87 -5.44
N ALA A 66 6.74 -0.04 -4.76
CA ALA A 66 6.05 0.24 -3.51
C ALA A 66 7.02 0.70 -2.42
N ARG A 67 8.18 0.04 -2.29
CA ARG A 67 9.24 0.44 -1.34
C ARG A 67 9.74 1.85 -1.59
N ARG A 68 10.07 2.16 -2.84
CA ARG A 68 10.66 3.46 -3.23
C ARG A 68 9.68 4.60 -3.05
N LEU A 69 8.45 4.46 -3.56
CA LEU A 69 7.42 5.49 -3.39
C LEU A 69 6.96 5.59 -1.94
N GLY A 70 6.82 4.46 -1.25
CA GLY A 70 6.42 4.40 0.15
C GLY A 70 7.33 5.20 1.08
N ALA A 71 8.63 5.24 0.79
CA ALA A 71 9.62 6.00 1.56
C ALA A 71 9.33 7.50 1.63
N HIS A 72 8.62 8.07 0.64
CA HIS A 72 8.23 9.48 0.65
C HIS A 72 7.16 9.82 1.69
N PHE A 73 6.49 8.81 2.26
CA PHE A 73 5.47 9.00 3.29
C PHE A 73 6.03 8.90 4.72
N ALA A 74 7.33 8.66 4.88
CA ALA A 74 7.97 8.67 6.19
C ALA A 74 8.11 10.11 6.69
N GLY A 75 7.90 10.31 7.99
CA GLY A 75 7.99 11.63 8.61
C GLY A 75 7.73 11.55 10.11
N PRO A 76 7.84 12.69 10.83
CA PRO A 76 7.60 12.72 12.26
C PRO A 76 6.21 12.18 12.64
N GLY A 77 6.18 11.17 13.51
CA GLY A 77 4.94 10.52 13.95
C GLY A 77 4.32 9.56 12.93
N LEU A 78 4.97 9.32 11.78
CA LEU A 78 4.50 8.41 10.74
C LEU A 78 5.43 7.20 10.60
N ARG A 79 4.86 6.01 10.65
CA ARG A 79 5.56 4.75 10.38
C ARG A 79 5.11 4.15 9.07
N VAL A 80 6.06 3.94 8.16
CA VAL A 80 5.85 3.23 6.91
C VAL A 80 6.18 1.74 7.11
N ALA A 81 5.22 0.85 6.85
CA ALA A 81 5.47 -0.59 6.91
C ALA A 81 6.28 -1.09 5.72
N ALA A 82 6.95 -2.23 5.90
CA ALA A 82 7.61 -2.93 4.81
C ALA A 82 6.60 -3.26 3.69
N PRO A 83 7.01 -3.19 2.42
CA PRO A 83 6.15 -3.53 1.31
C PRO A 83 5.80 -5.01 1.34
N VAL A 84 4.55 -5.34 1.02
CA VAL A 84 4.06 -6.71 0.87
C VAL A 84 3.16 -6.77 -0.35
N HIS A 85 3.52 -7.57 -1.35
CA HIS A 85 2.77 -7.71 -2.62
C HIS A 85 2.41 -6.35 -3.24
N GLY A 86 3.42 -5.50 -3.47
CA GLY A 86 3.24 -4.15 -4.04
C GLY A 86 2.46 -3.16 -3.16
N ARG A 87 2.16 -3.49 -1.89
CA ARG A 87 1.44 -2.59 -0.97
C ARG A 87 2.34 -2.07 0.13
N VAL A 88 2.23 -0.78 0.44
CA VAL A 88 2.85 -0.14 1.61
C VAL A 88 1.78 0.59 2.42
N ASN A 89 1.71 0.30 3.71
CA ASN A 89 0.80 0.96 4.64
C ASN A 89 1.55 1.99 5.49
N VAL A 90 0.90 3.12 5.76
CA VAL A 90 1.42 4.19 6.62
C VAL A 90 0.55 4.26 7.87
N PHE A 91 1.19 4.33 9.03
CA PHE A 91 0.53 4.30 10.33
C PHE A 91 0.91 5.52 11.16
N SER A 92 0.01 5.92 12.05
CA SER A 92 0.33 6.89 13.09
C SER A 92 1.16 6.24 14.21
N GLU A 93 2.11 6.99 14.74
CA GLU A 93 2.85 6.66 15.97
C GLU A 93 2.45 7.55 17.16
N THR A 94 1.60 8.56 16.94
CA THR A 94 1.24 9.56 17.95
C THR A 94 -0.26 9.87 17.93
N HIS A 95 -0.75 10.52 18.99
CA HIS A 95 -2.06 11.15 18.95
C HIS A 95 -1.97 12.50 18.24
N GLY A 96 -2.89 12.78 17.33
CA GLY A 96 -2.90 14.07 16.64
C GLY A 96 -3.98 14.19 15.59
N LEU A 97 -3.86 15.24 14.79
CA LEU A 97 -4.69 15.49 13.63
C LEU A 97 -3.92 15.10 12.36
N PHE A 98 -4.40 14.09 11.65
CA PHE A 98 -3.87 13.70 10.36
C PHE A 98 -4.13 14.81 9.34
N ARG A 99 -3.08 15.24 8.65
CA ARG A 99 -3.15 16.22 7.57
C ARG A 99 -2.53 15.67 6.30
N LEU A 100 -3.13 16.01 5.16
CA LEU A 100 -2.62 15.64 3.85
C LEU A 100 -2.60 16.81 2.86
N ASP A 101 -1.76 16.70 1.83
CA ASP A 101 -1.83 17.55 0.64
C ASP A 101 -2.74 16.90 -0.40
N ALA A 102 -3.99 17.36 -0.45
CA ALA A 102 -5.00 16.80 -1.34
C ALA A 102 -4.62 16.93 -2.83
N ALA A 103 -3.91 18.00 -3.21
CA ALA A 103 -3.48 18.22 -4.58
C ALA A 103 -2.37 17.23 -4.96
N ALA A 104 -1.41 17.00 -4.06
CA ALA A 104 -0.36 16.00 -4.28
C ALA A 104 -0.94 14.57 -4.36
N ILE A 105 -1.91 14.21 -3.50
CA ILE A 105 -2.57 12.89 -3.54
C ILE A 105 -3.36 12.73 -4.85
N ALA A 106 -4.12 13.75 -5.25
CA ALA A 106 -4.86 13.72 -6.50
C ALA A 106 -3.93 13.63 -7.73
N ALA A 107 -2.82 14.38 -7.73
CA ALA A 107 -1.83 14.33 -8.81
C ALA A 107 -1.16 12.96 -8.93
N LEU A 108 -0.84 12.30 -7.80
CA LEU A 108 -0.29 10.95 -7.80
C LEU A 108 -1.31 9.94 -8.36
N ASN A 109 -2.54 9.95 -7.84
CA ASN A 109 -3.58 9.02 -8.29
C ASN A 109 -4.04 9.27 -9.73
N GLY A 110 -3.89 10.50 -10.23
CA GLY A 110 -4.16 10.85 -11.63
C GLY A 110 -2.98 10.60 -12.57
N LEU A 111 -1.82 10.15 -12.07
CA LEU A 111 -0.62 10.00 -12.89
C LEU A 111 -0.69 8.77 -13.81
N ASP A 112 -1.03 7.61 -13.23
CA ASP A 112 -1.02 6.31 -13.92
C ASP A 112 -1.83 5.30 -13.10
N GLU A 113 -2.59 4.44 -13.78
CA GLU A 113 -3.44 3.42 -13.15
C GLU A 113 -2.64 2.36 -12.36
N ALA A 114 -1.34 2.23 -12.62
CA ALA A 114 -0.48 1.31 -11.90
C ALA A 114 -0.27 1.73 -10.44
N ILE A 115 -0.52 2.99 -10.07
CA ILE A 115 -0.28 3.54 -8.74
C ILE A 115 -1.61 4.00 -8.14
N ALA A 116 -1.96 3.44 -6.98
CA ALA A 116 -3.12 3.87 -6.21
C ALA A 116 -2.74 4.17 -4.77
N LEU A 117 -3.16 5.33 -4.27
CA LEU A 117 -3.00 5.74 -2.88
C LEU A 117 -4.37 6.03 -2.25
N GLY A 118 -4.75 5.20 -1.28
CA GLY A 118 -5.88 5.46 -0.40
C GLY A 118 -5.42 6.14 0.89
N THR A 119 -6.21 7.08 1.42
CA THR A 119 -5.92 7.80 2.66
C THR A 119 -7.17 7.96 3.52
N LEU A 120 -7.01 8.18 4.82
CA LEU A 120 -8.05 8.79 5.65
C LEU A 120 -8.38 10.22 5.12
N PRO A 121 -9.56 10.77 5.42
CA PRO A 121 -9.85 12.17 5.09
C PRO A 121 -8.85 13.15 5.77
N ASP A 122 -8.63 14.30 5.15
CA ASP A 122 -7.89 15.40 5.80
C ASP A 122 -8.58 15.80 7.11
N ALA A 123 -7.79 16.25 8.09
CA ALA A 123 -8.26 16.64 9.41
C ALA A 123 -8.98 15.53 10.20
N THR A 124 -8.54 14.28 10.04
CA THR A 124 -9.01 13.14 10.86
C THR A 124 -8.20 13.05 12.16
N GLN A 125 -8.87 12.89 13.30
CA GLN A 125 -8.18 12.59 14.56
C GLN A 125 -7.66 11.15 14.54
N VAL A 126 -6.40 10.96 14.97
CA VAL A 126 -5.74 9.66 14.94
C VAL A 126 -5.03 9.35 16.25
N ALA A 127 -4.82 8.06 16.51
CA ALA A 127 -4.10 7.49 17.64
C ALA A 127 -2.95 6.60 17.14
N PRO A 128 -1.95 6.30 18.00
CA PRO A 128 -0.88 5.37 17.65
C PRO A 128 -1.45 4.02 17.19
N GLY A 129 -0.98 3.53 16.04
CA GLY A 129 -1.43 2.29 15.42
C GLY A 129 -2.50 2.46 14.34
N ASP A 130 -3.15 3.62 14.24
CA ASP A 130 -4.13 3.87 13.18
C ASP A 130 -3.48 3.84 11.79
N MET A 131 -4.11 3.17 10.83
CA MET A 131 -3.67 3.15 9.44
C MET A 131 -4.18 4.41 8.73
N LEU A 132 -3.25 5.23 8.25
CA LEU A 132 -3.53 6.54 7.67
C LEU A 132 -3.66 6.47 6.15
N ALA A 133 -2.82 5.65 5.52
CA ALA A 133 -2.74 5.53 4.08
C ALA A 133 -2.27 4.15 3.64
N THR A 134 -2.63 3.76 2.42
CA THR A 134 -2.16 2.55 1.74
C THR A 134 -1.81 2.88 0.29
N LEU A 135 -0.53 2.77 -0.04
CA LEU A 135 -0.06 2.79 -1.42
C LEU A 135 -0.13 1.37 -1.98
N LYS A 136 -0.64 1.21 -3.20
CA LYS A 136 -0.63 -0.04 -3.95
C LYS A 136 -0.07 0.22 -5.35
N ILE A 137 0.98 -0.52 -5.69
CA ILE A 137 1.32 -0.80 -7.08
C ILE A 137 0.38 -1.92 -7.51
N VAL A 138 -0.60 -1.60 -8.35
CA VAL A 138 -1.71 -2.50 -8.70
C VAL A 138 -1.25 -3.68 -9.56
N PRO A 139 -0.52 -3.46 -10.67
CA PRO A 139 0.09 -4.54 -11.46
C PRO A 139 1.37 -5.08 -10.82
N PHE A 140 1.97 -6.10 -11.46
CA PHE A 140 3.24 -6.69 -11.02
C PHE A 140 4.48 -5.80 -11.24
N ALA A 141 4.36 -4.74 -12.04
CA ALA A 141 5.40 -3.76 -12.28
C ALA A 141 4.84 -2.44 -12.80
N VAL A 142 5.62 -1.37 -12.66
CA VAL A 142 5.31 -0.03 -13.17
C VAL A 142 6.50 0.48 -13.99
N SER A 143 6.26 1.25 -15.05
CA SER A 143 7.35 1.76 -15.88
C SER A 143 8.26 2.71 -15.09
N GLY A 144 9.57 2.67 -15.39
CA GLY A 144 10.54 3.56 -14.77
C GLY A 144 10.25 5.06 -14.99
N ALA A 145 9.64 5.40 -16.13
CA ALA A 145 9.21 6.77 -16.42
C ALA A 145 8.09 7.25 -15.50
N VAL A 146 7.08 6.40 -15.25
CA VAL A 146 6.00 6.69 -14.29
C VAL A 146 6.58 6.79 -12.87
N MET A 147 7.48 5.89 -12.49
CA MET A 147 8.16 5.94 -11.19
C MET A 147 8.91 7.25 -10.97
N ALA A 148 9.67 7.72 -11.96
CA ALA A 148 10.41 8.98 -11.86
C ALA A 148 9.46 10.19 -11.68
N ARG A 149 8.35 10.21 -12.41
CA ARG A 149 7.33 11.26 -12.28
C ARG A 149 6.63 11.21 -10.92
N ALA A 150 6.26 10.02 -10.45
CA ALA A 150 5.65 9.82 -9.13
C ALA A 150 6.58 10.29 -8.00
N ALA A 151 7.86 9.91 -8.05
CA ALA A 151 8.87 10.34 -7.07
C ALA A 151 9.07 11.87 -7.09
N SER A 152 9.06 12.49 -8.27
CA SER A 152 9.16 13.95 -8.41
C SER A 152 7.97 14.68 -7.79
N LEU A 153 6.74 14.19 -7.99
CA LEU A 153 5.54 14.74 -7.37
C LEU A 153 5.59 14.63 -5.84
N LEU A 154 5.97 13.45 -5.33
CA LEU A 154 6.08 13.20 -3.89
C LEU A 154 7.27 13.91 -3.24
N GLY A 155 8.28 14.30 -4.01
CA GLY A 155 9.45 15.02 -3.53
C GLY A 155 9.26 16.52 -3.28
N GLN A 156 8.12 17.10 -3.66
CA GLN A 156 7.87 18.54 -3.52
C GLN A 156 7.52 18.97 -2.08
N GLY A 157 7.32 18.03 -1.16
CA GLY A 157 6.94 18.34 0.22
C GLY A 157 6.64 17.09 1.05
N ALA A 158 5.90 17.28 2.15
CA ALA A 158 5.41 16.20 3.01
C ALA A 158 3.92 15.95 2.68
N PRO A 159 3.60 15.00 1.79
CA PRO A 159 2.22 14.77 1.34
C PRO A 159 1.31 14.29 2.48
N LEU A 160 1.88 13.63 3.49
CA LEU A 160 1.20 13.15 4.70
C LEU A 160 1.94 13.71 5.93
N ARG A 161 1.20 14.14 6.95
CA ARG A 161 1.77 14.54 8.24
C ARG A 161 0.75 14.37 9.38
N ILE A 162 1.25 14.38 10.61
CA ILE A 162 0.41 14.47 11.81
C ILE A 162 0.76 15.74 12.56
N GLU A 163 -0.25 16.55 12.82
CA GLU A 163 -0.16 17.64 13.78
C GLU A 163 -0.41 17.05 15.18
N ALA A 164 0.67 16.64 15.85
CA ALA A 164 0.58 15.96 17.15
C ALA A 164 -0.11 16.84 18.18
N PHE A 165 -1.02 16.25 18.96
CA PHE A 165 -1.68 16.98 20.03
C PHE A 165 -0.69 17.33 21.12
N ARG A 166 -0.85 18.55 21.63
CA ARG A 166 -0.05 19.05 22.75
C ARG A 166 -0.85 18.82 24.03
N PRO A 167 -0.23 18.28 25.09
CA PRO A 167 -0.88 18.19 26.38
C PRO A 167 -1.22 19.61 26.85
N LEU A 168 -2.49 19.82 27.20
CA LEU A 168 -2.95 21.05 27.82
C LEU A 168 -3.12 20.82 29.32
N ARG A 169 -2.79 21.84 30.11
CA ARG A 169 -3.10 21.81 31.55
C ARG A 169 -4.60 22.01 31.70
N THR A 170 -5.30 20.99 32.17
CA THR A 170 -6.74 21.04 32.42
C THR A 170 -6.99 21.09 33.92
N GLY A 171 -8.07 21.79 34.32
CA GLY A 171 -8.59 21.80 35.68
C GLY A 171 -10.04 21.36 35.65
N LEU A 172 -10.40 20.38 36.48
CA LEU A 172 -11.78 19.94 36.65
C LEU A 172 -12.29 20.44 38.00
N VAL A 173 -13.36 21.22 38.00
CA VAL A 173 -14.08 21.60 39.22
C VAL A 173 -15.38 20.83 39.25
N LEU A 174 -15.50 19.90 40.18
CA LEU A 174 -16.73 19.16 40.44
C LEU A 174 -17.33 19.67 41.76
N SER A 175 -18.49 20.31 41.69
CA SER A 175 -19.23 20.77 42.87
C SER A 175 -20.35 19.78 43.22
N ARG A 176 -20.57 19.59 44.53
CA ARG A 176 -21.60 18.70 45.06
C ARG A 176 -22.70 19.51 45.74
N LEU A 177 -23.95 19.26 45.38
CA LEU A 177 -25.11 19.75 46.13
C LEU A 177 -25.46 18.77 47.27
N PRO A 178 -25.97 19.25 48.42
CA PRO A 178 -26.37 18.38 49.53
C PRO A 178 -27.35 17.27 49.13
N GLN A 179 -28.19 17.54 48.12
CA GLN A 179 -29.24 16.63 47.63
C GLN A 179 -28.74 15.61 46.60
N LEU A 180 -27.48 15.71 46.14
CA LEU A 180 -26.93 14.83 45.12
C LEU A 180 -26.48 13.49 45.74
N LYS A 181 -27.11 12.40 45.30
CA LYS A 181 -26.81 11.03 45.74
C LYS A 181 -25.45 10.57 45.19
N ASP A 182 -24.66 9.86 46.00
CA ASP A 182 -23.33 9.35 45.60
C ASP A 182 -23.35 8.45 44.36
N ALA A 183 -24.47 7.76 44.14
CA ALA A 183 -24.66 6.92 42.96
C ALA A 183 -24.59 7.71 41.63
N ALA A 184 -24.95 9.00 41.64
CA ALA A 184 -24.86 9.85 40.44
C ALA A 184 -23.42 10.32 40.15
N ILE A 185 -22.56 10.36 41.18
CA ILE A 185 -21.16 10.84 41.07
C ILE A 185 -20.23 9.71 40.62
N ARG A 186 -20.48 8.46 41.06
CA ARG A 186 -19.58 7.32 40.82
C ARG A 186 -19.36 6.92 39.36
N ASN A 187 -20.19 7.39 38.43
CA ASN A 187 -20.10 7.08 36.99
C ASN A 187 -19.62 8.29 36.16
N THR A 188 -19.14 9.35 36.81
CA THR A 188 -18.56 10.54 36.16
C THR A 188 -17.04 10.51 36.31
#